data_AF-A0A9D8TUD6-F1
#
_entry.id   AF-A0A9D8TUD6-F1
#
_cell.length_a   1.000
_cell.length_b   1.000
_cell.length_c   1.000
_cell.angle_alpha   90.00
_cell.angle_beta   90.00
_cell.angle_gamma   90.00
#
_symmetry.space_group_name_H-M   'P 1'
#
loop_
_entity.id
_entity.type
_entity.pdbx_description
1 polymer ?
#
loop_
_entity_poly.entity_id
_entity_poly.type
_entity_poly.pdbx_seq_one_letter_code
_entity_poly.pdbx_strand_id
1 'polypeptide(L)'
;MNTLKFIAKRLLLSIVILFFVALIVYTILRCLPTSYVESIAMQKSQQPNSKTFEEWMEQLNATYGMDKGIIPGFFRWVGNAVRGQFGDSWFYTRPVTEKFASTVWISFLM
;
A
#
# COMPACT_ATOMS: atom_id res chain seq x y z
N MET A 1 -32.50 -23.91 5.35
CA MET A 1 -31.71 -22.67 5.50
C MET A 1 -30.93 -22.47 4.22
N ASN A 2 -31.27 -21.46 3.41
CA ASN A 2 -30.76 -21.35 2.03
C ASN A 2 -29.24 -21.15 2.05
N THR A 3 -28.47 -22.15 1.63
CA THR A 3 -27.00 -22.16 1.63
C THR A 3 -26.40 -20.89 1.00
N LEU A 4 -27.03 -20.37 -0.05
CA LEU A 4 -26.64 -19.11 -0.72
C LEU A 4 -26.72 -17.88 0.22
N LYS A 5 -27.78 -17.78 1.05
CA LYS A 5 -27.95 -16.69 2.03
C LYS A 5 -26.88 -16.77 3.13
N PHE A 6 -26.52 -17.98 3.54
CA PHE A 6 -25.46 -18.19 4.53
C PHE A 6 -24.08 -17.81 4.00
N ILE A 7 -23.75 -18.23 2.75
CA ILE A 7 -22.49 -17.87 2.08
C ILE A 7 -22.40 -16.36 1.87
N ALA A 8 -23.46 -15.72 1.36
CA ALA A 8 -23.50 -14.28 1.16
C ALA A 8 -23.29 -13.49 2.46
N LYS A 9 -23.95 -13.93 3.56
CA LYS A 9 -23.77 -13.31 4.88
C LYS A 9 -22.32 -13.39 5.37
N ARG A 10 -21.68 -14.54 5.19
CA ARG A 10 -20.27 -14.73 5.58
C ARG A 10 -19.32 -13.88 4.73
N LEU A 11 -19.50 -13.88 3.41
CA LEU A 11 -18.71 -13.04 2.50
C LEU A 11 -18.79 -11.56 2.86
N LEU A 12 -19.99 -11.05 3.14
CA LEU A 12 -20.20 -9.66 3.55
C LEU A 12 -19.49 -9.36 4.87
N LEU A 13 -19.66 -10.23 5.89
CA LEU A 13 -18.95 -10.09 7.16
C LEU A 13 -17.43 -10.09 6.98
N SER A 14 -16.88 -10.98 6.15
CA SER A 14 -15.45 -11.04 5.85
C SER A 14 -14.96 -9.76 5.18
N ILE A 15 -15.70 -9.22 4.21
CA ILE A 15 -15.36 -7.95 3.54
C ILE A 15 -15.33 -6.81 4.55
N VAL A 16 -16.32 -6.74 5.45
CA VAL A 16 -16.39 -5.69 6.49
C VAL A 16 -15.21 -5.80 7.45
N ILE A 17 -14.88 -7.00 7.93
CA ILE A 17 -13.73 -7.23 8.80
C ILE A 17 -12.43 -6.82 8.10
N LEU A 18 -12.22 -7.27 6.86
CA LEU A 18 -11.04 -6.92 6.07
C LEU A 18 -10.93 -5.41 5.85
N PHE A 19 -12.04 -4.73 5.60
CA PHE A 19 -12.07 -3.28 5.45
C PHE A 19 -11.58 -2.57 6.72
N PHE A 20 -12.11 -2.93 7.89
CA PHE A 20 -11.70 -2.30 9.15
C PHE A 20 -10.26 -2.63 9.52
N VAL A 21 -9.83 -3.87 9.34
CA VAL A 21 -8.44 -4.27 9.58
C VAL A 21 -7.49 -3.50 8.66
N ALA A 22 -7.81 -3.42 7.36
CA ALA A 22 -7.01 -2.65 6.40
C ALA A 22 -6.95 -1.16 6.77
N LEU A 23 -8.06 -0.56 7.19
CA LEU A 23 -8.11 0.84 7.63
C LEU A 23 -7.25 1.08 8.88
N ILE A 24 -7.30 0.17 9.85
CA ILE A 24 -6.48 0.25 11.08
C ILE A 24 -5.00 0.16 10.72
N VAL A 25 -4.59 -0.86 9.95
CA VAL A 25 -3.19 -1.03 9.53
C VAL A 25 -2.71 0.18 8.75
N TYR A 26 -3.50 0.68 7.79
CA TYR A 26 -3.17 1.87 7.02
C TYR A 26 -2.98 3.10 7.93
N THR A 27 -3.86 3.29 8.89
CA THR A 27 -3.79 4.41 9.85
C THR A 27 -2.53 4.32 10.70
N ILE A 28 -2.23 3.15 11.26
CA ILE A 28 -1.02 2.93 12.07
C ILE A 28 0.24 3.25 11.26
N LEU A 29 0.35 2.71 10.04
CA LEU A 29 1.49 2.97 9.15
C LEU A 29 1.68 4.46 8.85
N ARG A 30 0.59 5.21 8.76
CA ARG A 30 0.61 6.64 8.48
C ARG A 30 0.92 7.51 9.71
N CYS A 31 0.68 6.99 10.91
CA CYS A 31 1.02 7.64 12.16
C CYS A 31 2.46 7.33 12.63
N LEU A 32 3.21 6.50 11.90
CA LEU A 32 4.60 6.22 12.24
C LEU A 32 5.43 7.51 12.17
N PRO A 33 6.22 7.83 13.21
CA PRO A 33 6.96 9.09 13.31
C PRO A 33 8.05 9.23 12.25
N THR A 34 8.65 8.11 11.83
CA THR A 34 9.57 8.06 10.71
C THR A 34 8.86 7.36 9.57
N SER A 35 8.45 8.15 8.57
CA SER A 35 7.80 7.58 7.39
C SER A 35 8.86 6.92 6.49
N TYR A 36 8.52 5.78 5.91
CA TYR A 36 9.38 5.14 4.91
C TYR A 36 9.57 6.02 3.65
N VAL A 37 8.68 7.00 3.44
CA VAL A 37 8.81 8.03 2.40
C VAL A 37 10.04 8.89 2.64
N GLU A 38 10.26 9.30 3.90
CA GLU A 38 11.36 10.16 4.32
C GLU A 38 12.72 9.48 4.15
N SER A 39 12.84 8.23 4.58
CA SER A 39 14.09 7.48 4.45
C SER A 39 14.54 7.32 2.99
N ILE A 40 13.57 7.16 2.10
CA ILE A 40 13.84 6.96 0.67
C ILE A 40 14.02 8.28 -0.05
N ALA A 41 13.32 9.34 0.34
CA ALA A 41 13.62 10.69 -0.11
C ALA A 41 15.06 11.07 0.23
N MET A 42 15.51 10.75 1.44
CA MET A 42 16.89 10.97 1.88
C MET A 42 17.89 10.10 1.09
N GLN A 43 17.59 8.83 0.85
CA GLN A 43 18.44 7.97 0.04
C GLN A 43 18.55 8.47 -1.41
N LYS A 44 17.44 8.91 -2.00
CA LYS A 44 17.40 9.40 -3.38
C LYS A 44 18.07 10.75 -3.53
N SER A 45 17.93 11.67 -2.57
CA SER A 45 18.55 13.00 -2.64
C SER A 45 20.07 12.97 -2.55
N GLN A 46 20.65 11.92 -1.98
CA GLN A 46 22.11 11.74 -1.91
C GLN A 46 22.75 11.24 -3.22
N GLN A 47 21.95 10.90 -4.23
CA GLN A 47 22.47 10.43 -5.52
C GLN A 47 23.03 11.59 -6.36
N PRO A 48 24.11 11.38 -7.15
CA PRO A 48 24.64 12.40 -8.06
C PRO A 48 23.58 12.88 -9.05
N ASN A 49 23.48 14.19 -9.27
CA ASN A 49 22.47 14.83 -10.15
C ASN A 49 21.00 14.53 -9.76
N SER A 50 20.73 14.25 -8.48
CA SER A 50 19.38 13.99 -7.99
C SER A 50 18.65 15.26 -7.57
N LYS A 51 17.32 15.15 -7.44
CA LYS A 51 16.47 16.19 -6.86
C LYS A 51 16.80 16.41 -5.39
N THR A 52 16.44 17.58 -4.87
CA THR A 52 16.60 17.85 -3.44
C THR A 52 15.71 16.92 -2.60
N PHE A 53 16.02 16.82 -1.31
CA PHE A 53 15.21 16.04 -0.37
C PHE A 53 13.75 16.51 -0.36
N GLU A 54 13.52 17.82 -0.37
CA GLU A 54 12.18 18.43 -0.34
C GLU A 54 11.38 18.08 -1.61
N GLU A 55 12.02 18.16 -2.78
CA GLU A 55 11.40 17.79 -4.06
C GLU A 55 11.04 16.30 -4.11
N TRP A 56 11.90 15.42 -3.59
CA TRP A 56 11.60 13.99 -3.47
C TRP A 56 10.45 13.74 -2.48
N MET A 57 10.45 14.43 -1.34
CA MET A 57 9.37 14.32 -0.36
C MET A 57 8.03 14.71 -0.96
N GLU A 58 7.95 15.84 -1.66
CA GLU A 58 6.71 16.28 -2.32
C GLU A 58 6.25 15.30 -3.39
N GLN A 59 7.17 14.86 -4.26
CA GLN A 59 6.84 13.91 -5.33
C GLN A 59 6.36 12.57 -4.78
N LEU A 60 7.06 12.00 -3.79
CA LEU A 60 6.67 10.73 -3.20
C LEU A 60 5.34 10.87 -2.44
N ASN A 61 5.15 11.96 -1.70
CA ASN A 61 3.88 12.19 -1.01
C ASN A 61 2.70 12.26 -1.98
N ALA A 62 2.82 13.01 -3.07
CA ALA A 62 1.78 13.12 -4.09
C ALA A 62 1.51 11.78 -4.82
N THR A 63 2.57 11.02 -5.09
CA THR A 63 2.51 9.71 -5.76
C THR A 63 1.75 8.70 -4.90
N TYR A 64 2.09 8.60 -3.62
CA TYR A 64 1.49 7.63 -2.70
C TYR A 64 0.23 8.15 -1.98
N GLY A 65 -0.18 9.40 -2.22
CA GLY A 65 -1.35 10.00 -1.56
C GLY A 65 -1.12 10.31 -0.08
N MET A 66 0.15 10.46 0.31
CA MET A 66 0.58 10.80 1.67
C MET A 66 0.46 12.30 1.97
N ASP A 67 0.05 13.09 0.98
CA ASP A 67 -0.38 14.48 1.09
C ASP A 67 -1.86 14.62 1.53
N LYS A 68 -2.70 13.60 1.29
CA LYS A 68 -4.15 13.66 1.56
C LYS A 68 -4.50 13.18 2.97
N GLY A 69 -5.55 13.67 3.63
CA GLY A 69 -5.99 13.12 4.93
C GLY A 69 -6.16 11.58 4.93
N ILE A 70 -6.19 10.96 6.12
CA ILE A 70 -6.20 9.49 6.29
C ILE A 70 -7.32 8.84 5.46
N ILE A 71 -8.55 9.35 5.57
CA ILE A 71 -9.71 8.82 4.87
C ILE A 71 -9.59 8.91 3.33
N PRO A 72 -9.38 10.10 2.71
CA PRO A 72 -9.23 10.18 1.26
C PRO A 72 -8.00 9.42 0.73
N GLY A 73 -6.91 9.37 1.50
CA GLY A 73 -5.73 8.57 1.16
C GLY A 73 -6.03 7.07 1.15
N PHE A 74 -6.75 6.57 2.17
CA PHE A 74 -7.14 5.18 2.26
C PHE A 74 -8.02 4.75 1.07
N PHE A 75 -9.04 5.51 0.71
CA PHE A 75 -9.89 5.17 -0.44
C PHE A 75 -9.12 5.20 -1.77
N ARG A 76 -8.17 6.12 -1.94
CA ARG A 76 -7.26 6.12 -3.10
C ARG A 76 -6.42 4.85 -3.12
N TRP A 77 -5.83 4.48 -1.99
CA TRP A 77 -5.02 3.26 -1.86
C TRP A 77 -5.83 1.99 -2.16
N VAL A 78 -7.02 1.84 -1.55
CA VAL A 78 -7.93 0.72 -1.82
C VAL A 78 -8.32 0.68 -3.31
N GLY A 79 -8.67 1.82 -3.89
CA GLY A 79 -9.04 1.91 -5.31
C GLY A 79 -7.92 1.49 -6.25
N ASN A 80 -6.67 1.80 -5.91
CA ASN A 80 -5.50 1.34 -6.66
C ASN A 80 -5.26 -0.17 -6.45
N ALA A 81 -5.35 -0.65 -5.20
CA ALA A 81 -5.17 -2.06 -4.86
C ALA A 81 -6.17 -2.98 -5.57
N VAL A 82 -7.46 -2.60 -5.63
CA VAL A 82 -8.49 -3.36 -6.35
C VAL A 82 -8.25 -3.42 -7.86
N ARG A 83 -7.56 -2.41 -8.43
CA ARG A 83 -7.10 -2.39 -9.83
C ARG A 83 -5.77 -3.13 -10.04
N GLY A 84 -5.21 -3.74 -9.00
CA GLY A 84 -3.90 -4.39 -9.04
C GLY A 84 -2.71 -3.43 -9.06
N GLN A 85 -2.93 -2.14 -8.81
CA GLN A 85 -1.90 -1.10 -8.81
C GLN A 85 -1.32 -0.92 -7.40
N PHE A 86 -0.44 -1.83 -7.00
CA PHE A 86 0.23 -1.77 -5.68
C PHE A 86 1.44 -0.84 -5.63
N GLY A 87 1.86 -0.30 -6.80
CA GLY A 87 3.06 0.51 -6.94
C GLY A 87 4.34 -0.32 -6.94
N ASP A 88 5.45 0.36 -6.72
CA ASP A 88 6.78 -0.26 -6.69
C ASP A 88 7.16 -0.72 -5.29
N SER A 89 7.86 -1.86 -5.24
CA SER A 89 8.58 -2.28 -4.05
C SER A 89 9.75 -1.35 -3.84
N TRP A 90 9.79 -0.72 -2.67
CA TRP A 90 10.85 0.21 -2.34
C TRP A 90 12.17 -0.52 -2.02
N PHE A 91 12.07 -1.75 -1.51
CA PHE A 91 13.23 -2.61 -1.22
C PHE A 91 13.81 -3.27 -2.48
N TYR A 92 12.96 -3.81 -3.35
CA TYR A 92 13.41 -4.51 -4.57
C TYR A 92 13.48 -3.60 -5.80
N THR A 93 13.05 -2.34 -5.66
CA THR A 93 13.07 -1.30 -6.71
C THR A 93 12.40 -1.75 -8.03
N ARG A 94 11.29 -2.48 -7.92
CA ARG A 94 10.49 -3.01 -9.05
C ARG A 94 9.03 -3.13 -8.67
N PRO A 95 8.09 -3.27 -9.62
CA PRO A 95 6.67 -3.39 -9.33
C PRO A 95 6.38 -4.50 -8.30
N VAL A 96 5.53 -4.19 -7.31
CA VAL A 96 5.14 -5.15 -6.26
C VAL A 96 4.51 -6.39 -6.89
N THR A 97 3.70 -6.22 -7.93
CA THR A 97 3.04 -7.32 -8.66
C THR A 97 4.05 -8.27 -9.30
N GLU A 98 5.12 -7.74 -9.89
CA GLU A 98 6.19 -8.55 -10.49
C GLU A 98 6.93 -9.35 -9.42
N LYS A 99 7.36 -8.69 -8.34
CA LYS A 99 8.04 -9.38 -7.24
C LYS A 99 7.14 -10.43 -6.60
N PHE A 100 5.88 -10.11 -6.37
CA PHE A 100 4.90 -11.03 -5.81
C PHE A 100 4.70 -12.26 -6.70
N ALA A 101 4.48 -12.08 -8.01
CA ALA A 101 4.33 -13.17 -8.96
C ALA A 101 5.55 -14.12 -8.98
N SER A 102 6.75 -13.56 -8.83
CA SER A 102 7.99 -14.36 -8.79
C SER A 102 8.14 -15.23 -7.54
N THR A 103 7.46 -14.90 -6.44
CA THR A 103 7.70 -15.50 -5.11
C THR A 103 6.46 -16.22 -4.55
N VAL A 104 5.25 -15.84 -4.96
CA VAL A 104 3.98 -16.37 -4.42
C VAL A 104 3.89 -17.90 -4.50
N TRP A 105 4.49 -18.50 -5.52
CA TRP A 105 4.46 -19.96 -5.70
C TRP A 105 5.19 -20.72 -4.59
N ILE A 106 6.18 -20.11 -3.95
CA ILE A 106 6.91 -20.73 -2.84
C ILE A 106 5.95 -21.01 -1.67
N SER A 107 4.99 -20.12 -1.39
CA SER A 107 3.98 -20.31 -0.33
C SER A 107 2.99 -21.44 -0.59
N PHE A 108 2.92 -21.95 -1.82
CA PHE A 108 2.09 -23.11 -2.17
C PHE A 108 2.90 -24.40 -2.24
N LEU A 109 4.21 -24.29 -2.49
CA LEU A 109 5.13 -25.42 -2.61
C LEU A 109 5.76 -25.84 -1.28
N MET A 110 5.87 -24.90 -0.32
CA MET A 110 6.38 -25.10 1.04
C MET A 110 5.25 -25.00 2.05
#